data_AF-A0A7C3PYA7-F1
#
_entry.id   AF-A0A7C3PYA7-F1
#
_cell.length_a   1.000
_cell.length_b   1.000
_cell.length_c   1.000
_cell.angle_alpha   90.00
_cell.angle_beta   90.00
_cell.angle_gamma   90.00
#
_symmetry.space_group_name_H-M   'P 1'
#
loop_
_entity.id
_entity.type
_entity.pdbx_description
1 polymer ?
#
loop_
_entity_poly.entity_id
_entity_poly.type
_entity_poly.pdbx_seq_one_letter_code
_entity_poly.pdbx_strand_id
1 'polypeptide(L)'
;MMTDRTHTGIEEGWRRIMEILGDVAAQDRLDEGLRHLSRALSHNPSDPWLRLARGVLYTCAGHFARADDDYAHVEASAKAPRLEAFARSLRDELEDWQLAIITSLLREDRAFLHEYRADADAALAKRGFQLSAPGRQMVLYIERSLPRGFMPAGLC
;
A
#
# COMPACT_ATOMS: atom_id res chain seq x y z
N MET A 1 -25.47 21.00 -5.04
CA MET A 1 -24.17 20.67 -5.65
C MET A 1 -23.11 20.69 -4.56
N MET A 2 -22.76 19.52 -4.03
CA MET A 2 -21.86 19.37 -2.87
C MET A 2 -20.91 18.19 -3.09
N THR A 3 -20.40 18.08 -4.31
CA THR A 3 -19.46 17.05 -4.78
C THR A 3 -18.43 17.78 -5.63
N ASP A 4 -17.37 18.30 -5.00
CA ASP A 4 -16.20 18.76 -5.77
C ASP A 4 -14.95 18.94 -4.88
N ARG A 5 -15.11 19.54 -3.69
CA ARG A 5 -13.94 19.98 -2.88
C ARG A 5 -13.03 18.86 -2.36
N THR A 6 -13.55 17.64 -2.19
CA THR A 6 -12.76 16.47 -1.78
C THR A 6 -12.00 15.88 -2.96
N HIS A 7 -12.63 15.80 -4.13
CA HIS A 7 -12.02 15.32 -5.37
C HIS A 7 -10.86 16.23 -5.79
N THR A 8 -11.07 17.55 -5.79
CA THR A 8 -10.01 18.53 -6.10
C THR A 8 -8.81 18.42 -5.15
N GLY A 9 -9.03 18.04 -3.88
CA GLY A 9 -7.95 17.89 -2.89
C GLY A 9 -7.07 16.67 -3.13
N ILE A 10 -7.67 15.56 -3.58
CA ILE A 10 -6.96 14.32 -3.92
C ILE A 10 -6.15 14.50 -5.21
N GLU A 11 -6.76 15.08 -6.24
CA GLU A 11 -6.07 15.40 -7.50
C GLU A 11 -4.86 16.31 -7.29
N GLU A 12 -5.02 17.35 -6.47
CA GLU A 12 -3.96 18.26 -6.11
C GLU A 12 -2.82 17.56 -5.34
N GLY A 13 -3.17 16.65 -4.43
CA GLY A 13 -2.19 15.85 -3.69
C GLY A 13 -1.37 14.96 -4.61
N TRP A 14 -2.03 14.26 -5.54
CA TRP A 14 -1.35 13.46 -6.55
C TRP A 14 -0.50 14.29 -7.49
N ARG A 15 -1.00 15.45 -7.95
CA ARG A 15 -0.22 16.38 -8.77
C ARG A 15 1.07 16.79 -8.05
N ARG A 16 1.02 17.07 -6.76
CA ARG A 16 2.19 17.46 -5.97
C ARG A 16 3.18 16.31 -5.78
N ILE A 17 2.69 15.10 -5.52
CA ILE A 17 3.54 13.89 -5.46
C ILE A 17 4.23 13.67 -6.79
N MET A 18 3.50 13.75 -7.91
CA MET A 18 4.08 13.51 -9.24
C MET A 18 5.11 14.57 -9.62
N GLU A 19 4.93 15.82 -9.20
CA GLU A 19 5.95 16.87 -9.37
C GLU A 19 7.25 16.53 -8.63
N ILE A 20 7.16 15.96 -7.42
CA ILE A 20 8.32 15.56 -6.61
C ILE A 20 9.00 14.32 -7.19
N LEU A 21 8.20 13.33 -7.61
CA LEU A 21 8.72 12.09 -8.16
C LEU A 21 9.33 12.31 -9.55
N GLY A 22 8.77 13.21 -10.36
CA GLY A 22 9.21 13.41 -11.74
C GLY A 22 9.36 12.06 -12.47
N ASP A 23 10.49 11.87 -13.16
CA ASP A 23 10.77 10.63 -13.92
C ASP A 23 11.30 9.47 -13.06
N VAL A 24 11.41 9.64 -11.74
CA VAL A 24 11.93 8.61 -10.82
C VAL A 24 10.97 7.41 -10.71
N ALA A 25 9.71 7.58 -11.06
CA ALA A 25 8.71 6.51 -11.07
C ALA A 25 8.95 5.44 -12.17
N ALA A 26 9.94 5.61 -13.05
CA ALA A 26 10.33 4.56 -14.00
C ALA A 26 10.95 3.35 -13.28
N GLN A 27 10.60 2.14 -13.71
CA GLN A 27 10.87 0.87 -13.00
C GLN A 27 12.35 0.62 -12.67
N ASP A 28 13.30 1.17 -13.45
CA ASP A 28 14.74 1.00 -13.21
C ASP A 28 15.35 2.00 -12.21
N ARG A 29 14.56 2.89 -11.59
CA ARG A 29 15.08 3.99 -10.73
C ARG A 29 14.47 4.08 -9.34
N LEU A 30 13.66 3.10 -8.92
CA LEU A 30 13.00 3.11 -7.60
C LEU A 30 13.99 3.26 -6.44
N ASP A 31 15.08 2.48 -6.44
CA ASP A 31 16.11 2.53 -5.39
C ASP A 31 16.84 3.88 -5.36
N GLU A 32 17.10 4.45 -6.52
CA GLU A 32 17.72 5.78 -6.63
C GLU A 32 16.79 6.85 -6.06
N GLY A 33 15.51 6.78 -6.42
CA GLY A 33 14.45 7.63 -5.90
C GLY A 33 14.32 7.59 -4.40
N LEU A 34 14.26 6.39 -3.83
CA LEU A 34 14.21 6.17 -2.39
C LEU A 34 15.43 6.77 -1.68
N ARG A 35 16.64 6.64 -2.26
CA ARG A 35 17.86 7.29 -1.73
C ARG A 35 17.76 8.81 -1.80
N HIS A 36 17.34 9.38 -2.93
CA HIS A 36 17.18 10.83 -3.10
C HIS A 36 16.18 11.41 -2.12
N LEU A 37 14.99 10.81 -2.01
CA LEU A 37 13.95 11.27 -1.08
C LEU A 37 14.37 11.10 0.38
N SER A 38 15.06 10.02 0.73
CA SER A 38 15.57 9.83 2.09
C SER A 38 16.63 10.88 2.45
N ARG A 39 17.48 11.28 1.51
CA ARG A 39 18.40 12.40 1.69
C ARG A 39 17.67 13.75 1.78
N ALA A 40 16.66 13.97 0.96
CA ALA A 40 15.87 15.19 1.04
C ALA A 40 15.16 15.32 2.40
N LEU A 41 14.59 14.23 2.91
CA LEU A 41 13.98 14.16 4.24
C LEU A 41 14.97 14.30 5.39
N SER A 42 16.25 13.89 5.22
CA SER A 42 17.26 14.15 6.27
C SER A 42 17.59 15.64 6.39
N HIS A 43 17.46 16.40 5.30
CA HIS A 43 17.60 17.86 5.31
C HIS A 43 16.31 18.58 5.74
N ASN A 44 15.14 18.06 5.37
CA ASN A 44 13.83 18.63 5.75
C ASN A 44 12.88 17.53 6.29
N PRO A 45 13.03 17.13 7.56
CA PRO A 45 12.29 15.99 8.13
C PRO A 45 10.80 16.26 8.35
N SER A 46 10.39 17.53 8.27
CA SER A 46 9.01 17.97 8.45
C SER A 46 8.23 18.13 7.16
N ASP A 47 8.86 17.95 5.99
CA ASP A 47 8.15 18.07 4.71
C ASP A 47 7.21 16.88 4.51
N PRO A 48 5.88 17.08 4.57
CA PRO A 48 4.94 15.98 4.43
C PRO A 48 4.93 15.45 3.00
N TRP A 49 5.17 16.28 1.99
CA TRP A 49 5.08 15.86 0.59
C TRP A 49 6.25 14.98 0.19
N LEU A 50 7.47 15.27 0.69
CA LEU A 50 8.62 14.37 0.50
C LEU A 50 8.37 13.01 1.17
N ARG A 51 7.72 13.00 2.34
CA ARG A 51 7.36 11.76 3.05
C ARG A 51 6.28 10.97 2.30
N LEU A 52 5.21 11.63 1.86
CA LEU A 52 4.16 10.97 1.04
C LEU A 52 4.73 10.43 -0.28
N ALA A 53 5.55 11.20 -0.99
CA ALA A 53 6.19 10.76 -2.22
C ALA A 53 7.08 9.53 -2.00
N ARG A 54 7.81 9.47 -0.87
CA ARG A 54 8.61 8.30 -0.50
C ARG A 54 7.73 7.10 -0.18
N GLY A 55 6.61 7.31 0.52
CA GLY A 55 5.61 6.28 0.74
C GLY A 55 5.11 5.69 -0.58
N VAL A 56 4.83 6.52 -1.59
CA VAL A 56 4.41 6.06 -2.93
C VAL A 56 5.49 5.22 -3.59
N LEU A 57 6.76 5.64 -3.56
CA LEU A 57 7.85 4.82 -4.08
C LEU A 57 8.02 3.50 -3.31
N TYR A 58 7.81 3.50 -2.00
CA TYR A 58 7.81 2.26 -1.22
C TYR A 58 6.65 1.34 -1.62
N THR A 59 5.45 1.86 -1.90
CA THR A 59 4.34 1.07 -2.46
C THR A 59 4.76 0.43 -3.78
N CYS A 60 5.32 1.21 -4.71
CA CYS A 60 5.79 0.69 -6.00
C CYS A 60 6.90 -0.37 -5.86
N ALA A 61 7.78 -0.22 -4.87
CA ALA A 61 8.87 -1.16 -4.58
C ALA A 61 8.43 -2.39 -3.75
N GLY A 62 7.14 -2.51 -3.39
CA GLY A 62 6.64 -3.63 -2.58
C GLY A 62 6.99 -3.54 -1.09
N HIS A 63 7.41 -2.38 -0.61
CA HIS A 63 7.79 -2.14 0.79
C HIS A 63 6.61 -1.58 1.61
N PHE A 64 5.51 -2.33 1.71
CA PHE A 64 4.22 -1.86 2.25
C PHE A 64 4.30 -1.32 3.68
N ALA A 65 5.03 -1.98 4.57
CA ALA A 65 5.22 -1.50 5.94
C ALA A 65 5.82 -0.09 5.98
N ARG A 66 6.85 0.15 5.16
CA ARG A 66 7.52 1.46 5.09
C ARG A 66 6.64 2.52 4.43
N ALA A 67 5.80 2.12 3.47
CA ALA A 67 4.83 3.01 2.86
C ALA A 67 3.76 3.45 3.88
N ASP A 68 3.16 2.49 4.59
CA ASP A 68 2.16 2.74 5.63
C ASP A 68 2.72 3.63 6.76
N ASP A 69 3.96 3.39 7.20
CA ASP A 69 4.64 4.24 8.19
C ASP A 69 4.75 5.70 7.73
N ASP A 70 5.16 5.91 6.46
CA ASP A 70 5.31 7.26 5.90
C ASP A 70 3.95 7.98 5.79
N TYR A 71 2.91 7.27 5.36
CA TYR A 71 1.56 7.84 5.28
C TYR A 71 0.97 8.11 6.66
N ALA A 72 1.05 7.16 7.59
CA ALA A 72 0.53 7.28 8.94
C ALA A 72 1.19 8.43 9.70
N HIS A 73 2.48 8.65 9.49
CA HIS A 73 3.16 9.79 10.08
C HIS A 73 2.57 11.12 9.57
N VAL A 74 2.31 11.25 8.27
CA VAL A 74 1.71 12.47 7.71
C VAL A 74 0.28 12.64 8.19
N GLU A 75 -0.52 11.58 8.19
CA GLU A 75 -1.89 11.58 8.73
C GLU A 75 -1.90 12.10 10.17
N ALA A 76 -1.03 11.58 11.05
CA ALA A 76 -0.99 11.98 12.46
C ALA A 76 -0.42 13.38 12.71
N SER A 77 0.43 13.91 11.82
CA SER A 77 1.13 15.19 12.01
C SER A 77 0.61 16.35 11.16
N ALA A 78 -0.31 16.09 10.23
CA ALA A 78 -0.83 17.07 9.30
C ALA A 78 -1.58 18.19 10.03
N LYS A 79 -1.19 19.43 9.75
CA LYS A 79 -1.89 20.64 10.24
C LYS A 79 -3.10 21.02 9.36
N ALA A 80 -3.10 20.55 8.12
CA ALA A 80 -4.14 20.87 7.14
C ALA A 80 -5.06 19.65 6.97
N PRO A 81 -6.38 19.78 7.21
CA PRO A 81 -7.32 18.65 7.11
C PRO A 81 -7.33 17.97 5.74
N ARG A 82 -7.05 18.71 4.67
CA ARG A 82 -6.94 18.13 3.31
C ARG A 82 -5.74 17.22 3.15
N LEU A 83 -4.61 17.58 3.76
CA LEU A 83 -3.39 16.77 3.72
C LEU A 83 -3.56 15.51 4.58
N GLU A 84 -4.19 15.63 5.74
CA GLU A 84 -4.58 14.49 6.58
C GLU A 84 -5.48 13.52 5.78
N ALA A 85 -6.54 14.04 5.16
CA ALA A 85 -7.47 13.24 4.37
C ALA A 85 -6.79 12.57 3.17
N PHE A 86 -5.86 13.26 2.51
CA PHE A 86 -5.08 12.70 1.40
C PHE A 86 -4.10 11.61 1.86
N ALA A 87 -3.42 11.81 3.00
CA ALA A 87 -2.57 10.77 3.59
C ALA A 87 -3.39 9.53 3.97
N ARG A 88 -4.58 9.73 4.55
CA ARG A 88 -5.53 8.64 4.85
C ARG A 88 -5.95 7.90 3.57
N SER A 89 -6.28 8.60 2.49
CA SER A 89 -6.67 7.94 1.23
C SER A 89 -5.54 7.11 0.62
N LEU A 90 -4.29 7.55 0.73
CA LEU A 90 -3.14 6.76 0.29
C LEU A 90 -2.99 5.44 1.08
N ARG A 91 -3.35 5.44 2.37
CA ARG A 91 -3.36 4.21 3.19
C ARG A 91 -4.49 3.28 2.81
N ASP A 92 -5.68 3.84 2.58
CA ASP A 92 -6.84 3.07 2.12
C ASP A 92 -6.54 2.41 0.76
N GLU A 93 -5.96 3.16 -0.18
CA GLU A 93 -5.53 2.64 -1.49
C GLU A 93 -4.43 1.57 -1.37
N LEU A 94 -3.45 1.76 -0.46
CA LEU A 94 -2.43 0.75 -0.17
C LEU A 94 -3.05 -0.54 0.38
N GLU A 95 -4.03 -0.44 1.28
CA GLU A 95 -4.73 -1.60 1.81
C GLU A 95 -5.53 -2.32 0.72
N ASP A 96 -6.28 -1.59 -0.10
CA ASP A 96 -7.02 -2.17 -1.23
C ASP A 96 -6.10 -2.90 -2.22
N TRP A 97 -4.93 -2.31 -2.52
CA TRP A 97 -3.96 -2.94 -3.40
C TRP A 97 -3.38 -4.24 -2.81
N GLN A 98 -3.02 -4.22 -1.52
CA GLN A 98 -2.56 -5.42 -0.83
C GLN A 98 -3.65 -6.50 -0.79
N LEU A 99 -4.89 -6.14 -0.50
CA LEU A 99 -6.03 -7.07 -0.49
C LEU A 99 -6.25 -7.70 -1.87
N ALA A 100 -6.12 -6.95 -2.96
CA ALA A 100 -6.22 -7.48 -4.31
C ALA A 100 -5.13 -8.53 -4.59
N ILE A 101 -3.87 -8.23 -4.24
CA ILE A 101 -2.75 -9.17 -4.42
C ILE A 101 -2.97 -10.43 -3.57
N ILE A 102 -3.30 -10.28 -2.29
CA ILE A 102 -3.50 -11.41 -1.38
C ILE A 102 -4.68 -12.27 -1.86
N THR A 103 -5.75 -11.66 -2.36
CA THR A 103 -6.90 -12.40 -2.90
C THR A 103 -6.52 -13.26 -4.10
N SER A 104 -5.67 -12.75 -5.00
CA SER A 104 -5.13 -13.55 -6.11
C SER A 104 -4.21 -14.67 -5.58
N LEU A 105 -3.31 -14.36 -4.65
CA LEU A 105 -2.41 -15.36 -4.04
C LEU A 105 -3.18 -16.50 -3.35
N LEU A 106 -4.24 -16.20 -2.60
CA LEU A 106 -5.06 -17.24 -1.96
C LEU A 106 -5.74 -18.17 -2.97
N ARG A 107 -6.03 -17.69 -4.18
CA ARG A 107 -6.72 -18.46 -5.24
C ARG A 107 -5.75 -19.24 -6.11
N GLU A 108 -4.58 -18.67 -6.38
CA GLU A 108 -3.69 -19.13 -7.44
C GLU A 108 -2.39 -19.75 -6.89
N ASP A 109 -1.88 -19.27 -5.76
CA ASP A 109 -0.67 -19.77 -5.12
C ASP A 109 -1.03 -20.76 -4.00
N ARG A 110 -1.04 -22.06 -4.36
CA ARG A 110 -1.32 -23.16 -3.41
C ARG A 110 -0.34 -23.19 -2.23
N ALA A 111 0.91 -22.82 -2.45
CA ALA A 111 1.91 -22.80 -1.39
C ALA A 111 1.60 -21.70 -0.38
N PHE A 112 1.27 -20.50 -0.87
CA PHE A 112 0.81 -19.39 -0.04
C PHE A 112 -0.48 -19.75 0.72
N LEU A 113 -1.48 -20.33 0.05
CA LEU A 113 -2.73 -20.74 0.73
C LEU A 113 -2.47 -21.77 1.84
N HIS A 114 -1.57 -22.73 1.61
CA HIS A 114 -1.18 -23.70 2.63
C HIS A 114 -0.48 -23.03 3.81
N GLU A 115 0.49 -22.16 3.55
CA GLU A 115 1.17 -21.36 4.60
C GLU A 115 0.18 -20.50 5.39
N TYR A 116 -0.72 -19.79 4.70
CA TYR A 116 -1.73 -18.93 5.30
C TYR A 116 -2.70 -19.70 6.20
N ARG A 117 -3.11 -20.92 5.81
CA ARG A 117 -3.97 -21.78 6.63
C ARG A 117 -3.27 -22.31 7.89
N ALA A 118 -1.95 -22.47 7.83
CA ALA A 118 -1.16 -22.90 8.99
C ALA A 118 -0.95 -21.72 9.96
N ASP A 119 -0.55 -20.57 9.43
CA ASP A 119 -0.35 -19.33 10.19
C ASP A 119 -0.53 -18.12 9.25
N ALA A 120 -1.69 -17.47 9.34
CA ALA A 120 -2.06 -16.35 8.48
C ALA A 120 -1.12 -15.15 8.68
N ASP A 121 -0.76 -14.85 9.92
CA ASP A 121 0.05 -13.67 10.24
C ASP A 121 1.49 -13.87 9.76
N ALA A 122 2.06 -15.06 9.97
CA ALA A 122 3.39 -15.39 9.47
C ALA A 122 3.44 -15.41 7.93
N ALA A 123 2.42 -15.95 7.26
CA ALA A 123 2.37 -16.01 5.79
C ALA A 123 2.29 -14.60 5.17
N LEU A 124 1.46 -13.72 5.75
CA LEU A 124 1.37 -12.31 5.33
C LEU A 124 2.69 -11.57 5.56
N ALA A 125 3.27 -11.68 6.75
CA ALA A 125 4.52 -11.01 7.11
C ALA A 125 5.70 -11.49 6.25
N LYS A 126 5.79 -12.80 5.97
CA LYS A 126 6.81 -13.38 5.10
C LYS A 126 6.80 -12.79 3.68
N ARG A 127 5.63 -12.36 3.19
CA ARG A 127 5.46 -11.70 1.89
C ARG A 127 5.46 -10.18 1.96
N GLY A 128 5.68 -9.61 3.15
CA GLY A 128 5.76 -8.16 3.38
C GLY A 128 4.41 -7.45 3.47
N PHE A 129 3.30 -8.18 3.57
CA PHE A 129 1.97 -7.58 3.71
C PHE A 129 1.72 -7.06 5.12
N GLN A 130 1.13 -5.87 5.20
CA GLN A 130 0.71 -5.22 6.42
C GLN A 130 -0.73 -4.74 6.24
N LEU A 131 -1.66 -5.51 6.81
CA LEU A 131 -3.09 -5.22 6.77
C LEU A 131 -3.57 -4.69 8.12
N SER A 132 -4.52 -3.76 8.07
CA SER A 132 -5.34 -3.41 9.23
C SER A 132 -6.15 -4.61 9.75
N ALA A 133 -6.72 -4.47 10.94
CA ALA A 133 -7.61 -5.50 11.49
C ALA A 133 -8.82 -5.79 10.57
N PRO A 134 -9.54 -4.78 10.03
CA PRO A 134 -10.54 -5.00 8.97
C PRO A 134 -10.01 -5.77 7.76
N GLY A 135 -8.85 -5.38 7.22
CA GLY A 135 -8.24 -6.08 6.08
C GLY A 135 -7.96 -7.55 6.38
N ARG A 136 -7.43 -7.88 7.56
CA ARG A 136 -7.21 -9.27 7.99
C ARG A 136 -8.51 -10.07 8.07
N GLN A 137 -9.59 -9.46 8.57
CA GLN A 137 -10.90 -10.10 8.61
C GLN A 137 -11.43 -10.38 7.20
N MET A 138 -11.22 -9.45 6.26
CA MET A 138 -11.61 -9.64 4.86
C MET A 138 -10.87 -10.82 4.22
N VAL A 139 -9.55 -10.91 4.38
CA VAL A 139 -8.75 -12.02 3.84
C VAL A 139 -9.18 -13.36 4.45
N LEU A 140 -9.43 -13.40 5.77
CA LEU A 140 -9.94 -14.59 6.44
C LEU A 140 -11.30 -15.01 5.90
N TYR A 141 -12.21 -14.07 5.65
CA TYR A 141 -13.50 -14.35 5.04
C TYR A 141 -13.35 -14.94 3.63
N ILE A 142 -12.47 -14.36 2.80
CA ILE A 142 -12.17 -14.85 1.45
C ILE A 142 -11.61 -16.27 1.50
N GLU A 143 -10.60 -16.52 2.33
CA GLU A 143 -9.99 -17.84 2.49
C GLU A 143 -11.04 -18.90 2.85
N ARG A 144 -11.89 -18.62 3.84
CA ARG A 144 -12.95 -19.54 4.29
C ARG A 144 -13.99 -19.85 3.21
N SER A 145 -14.14 -18.94 2.26
CA SER A 145 -15.06 -19.09 1.12
C SER A 145 -14.44 -19.94 -0.01
N LEU A 146 -13.14 -20.25 0.03
CA LEU A 146 -12.49 -21.08 -0.97
C LEU A 146 -12.79 -22.57 -0.73
N PRO A 147 -13.08 -23.34 -1.79
CA PRO A 147 -13.35 -24.77 -1.66
C PRO A 147 -12.14 -25.51 -1.08
N ARG A 148 -12.39 -26.34 -0.06
CA ARG A 148 -11.38 -27.25 0.49
C ARG A 148 -11.17 -28.40 -0.49
N GLY A 149 -10.13 -28.32 -1.32
CA GLY A 149 -9.73 -29.40 -2.25
C GLY A 149 -10.04 -29.16 -3.73
N PHE A 150 -9.77 -27.95 -4.26
CA PHE A 150 -9.91 -27.69 -5.70
C PHE A 150 -8.83 -28.44 -6.52
N MET A 151 -9.24 -29.57 -7.10
CA MET A 151 -8.61 -30.14 -8.30
C MET A 151 -9.20 -29.41 -9.51
N PRO A 152 -8.42 -28.69 -10.33
CA PRO A 152 -8.91 -28.22 -11.62
C PRO A 152 -9.24 -29.45 -12.48
N ALA A 153 -10.38 -29.41 -13.17
CA ALA A 153 -10.72 -30.40 -14.18
C ALA A 153 -9.64 -30.35 -15.29
N GLY A 154 -8.83 -31.40 -15.41
CA GLY A 154 -7.79 -31.45 -16.46
C GLY A 154 -6.57 -32.33 -16.22
N LEU A 155 -6.45 -33.03 -15.08
CA LEU A 155 -5.40 -34.05 -14.90
C LEU A 155 -6.06 -35.40 -14.56
N CYS A 156 -6.38 -36.14 -15.63
CA CYS A 156 -6.48 -37.60 -15.60
C CYS A 156 -5.10 -38.19 -15.89
#